data_AF-A0A954M2S1-F1
#
_entry.id   AF-A0A954M2S1-F1
#
_cell.length_a   1.000
_cell.length_b   1.000
_cell.length_c   1.000
_cell.angle_alpha   90.00
_cell.angle_beta   90.00
_cell.angle_gamma   90.00
#
_symmetry.space_group_name_H-M   'P 1'
#
loop_
_entity.id
_entity.type
_entity.pdbx_description
1 polymer ?
#
loop_
_entity_poly.entity_id
_entity_poly.type
_entity_poly.pdbx_seq_one_letter_code
_entity_poly.pdbx_strand_id
1 'polypeptide(L)'
;MSRLSRLSVVTLSGLTLCLSVTLSPSTALADPPAQEKEGKAEAPRKGPPFGRGFGRQNDPKFQEDHEVFFYLLEHRKSITRTVKLLDNGIETVTESKDPEVAAKIQEHVAAMYDRVENNKPIHMRDPLFRELFRNTKKLTMKAEETEHGVKVTETSDDPYVAKLIQYHAEVVSLFIKNGFSEMPKNHDLPPKDGDEAKPKEGAEAQPKDSVEGR
;
A
#
# COMPACT_ATOMS: atom_id res chain seq x y z
N MET A 1 -53.49 -16.29 9.94
CA MET A 1 -54.20 -15.01 10.18
C MET A 1 -53.23 -13.99 10.75
N SER A 2 -52.89 -13.01 9.91
CA SER A 2 -52.56 -11.61 10.24
C SER A 2 -51.48 -11.28 11.28
N ARG A 3 -50.38 -10.67 10.81
CA ARG A 3 -50.00 -9.27 11.12
C ARG A 3 -48.78 -8.85 10.28
N LEU A 4 -49.06 -8.24 9.13
CA LEU A 4 -48.20 -7.29 8.44
C LEU A 4 -48.35 -5.94 9.12
N SER A 5 -47.26 -5.26 9.50
CA SER A 5 -47.14 -3.79 9.44
C SER A 5 -45.81 -3.30 10.00
N ARG A 6 -45.04 -2.58 9.16
CA ARG A 6 -44.63 -1.17 9.36
C ARG A 6 -43.50 -0.83 8.38
N LEU A 7 -43.87 -0.28 7.21
CA LEU A 7 -42.99 0.60 6.45
C LEU A 7 -43.27 2.03 6.93
N SER A 8 -42.27 2.69 7.51
CA SER A 8 -42.27 4.14 7.68
C SER A 8 -41.46 4.74 6.56
N VAL A 9 -42.17 5.29 5.56
CA VAL A 9 -41.61 6.16 4.53
C VAL A 9 -41.51 7.56 5.13
N VAL A 10 -40.28 8.06 5.29
CA VAL A 10 -40.01 9.45 5.65
C VAL A 10 -39.63 10.17 4.37
N THR A 11 -40.60 10.85 3.75
CA THR A 11 -40.36 11.81 2.68
C THR A 11 -39.97 13.16 3.29
N LEU A 12 -38.71 13.55 3.15
CA LEU A 12 -38.25 14.91 3.43
C LEU A 12 -38.55 15.80 2.21
N SER A 13 -39.28 16.88 2.45
CA SER A 13 -39.56 17.96 1.50
C SER A 13 -38.97 19.25 2.03
N GLY A 14 -38.40 20.06 1.13
CA GLY A 14 -37.87 21.41 1.39
C GLY A 14 -36.35 21.43 1.33
N LEU A 15 -35.69 22.46 0.82
CA LEU A 15 -36.12 23.81 0.49
C LEU A 15 -34.95 24.46 -0.27
N THR A 16 -35.27 25.12 -1.38
CA THR A 16 -34.76 26.41 -1.87
C THR A 16 -33.42 26.92 -1.33
N LEU A 17 -32.47 27.28 -2.21
CA LEU A 17 -32.07 28.68 -2.45
C LEU A 17 -31.04 28.80 -3.59
N CYS A 18 -31.39 29.58 -4.60
CA CYS A 18 -30.50 30.09 -5.63
C CYS A 18 -29.50 31.08 -5.02
N LEU A 19 -28.21 30.96 -5.35
CA LEU A 19 -27.29 32.09 -5.29
C LEU A 19 -26.40 32.11 -6.54
N SER A 20 -26.81 32.94 -7.48
CA SER A 20 -26.10 33.35 -8.67
C SER A 20 -24.91 34.24 -8.30
N VAL A 21 -23.68 33.75 -8.47
CA VAL A 21 -22.47 34.58 -8.48
C VAL A 21 -22.26 35.09 -9.89
N THR A 22 -22.40 36.42 -10.04
CA THR A 22 -22.14 37.16 -11.28
C THR A 22 -20.64 37.32 -11.51
N LEU A 23 -20.18 36.83 -12.66
CA LEU A 23 -18.86 37.07 -13.22
C LEU A 23 -18.83 38.45 -13.89
N SER A 24 -17.90 39.31 -13.50
CA SER A 24 -17.57 40.53 -14.26
C SER A 24 -16.11 40.47 -14.72
N PRO A 25 -15.82 40.72 -16.00
CA PRO A 25 -14.47 40.82 -16.53
C PRO A 25 -13.95 42.26 -16.39
N SER A 26 -12.70 42.43 -15.98
CA SER A 26 -11.98 43.71 -16.09
C SER A 26 -10.94 43.65 -17.21
N THR A 27 -11.02 44.71 -18.00
CA THR A 27 -10.43 45.05 -19.30
C THR A 27 -8.91 45.25 -19.36
N ALA A 28 -8.43 45.14 -20.61
CA ALA A 28 -7.35 45.91 -21.27
C ALA A 28 -5.89 45.53 -20.96
N LEU A 29 -5.15 44.99 -21.94
CA LEU A 29 -4.46 45.66 -23.06
C LEU A 29 -3.34 46.61 -22.60
N ALA A 30 -2.09 46.15 -22.74
CA ALA A 30 -0.96 46.94 -23.24
C ALA A 30 0.31 46.06 -23.35
N ASP A 31 0.73 45.74 -24.57
CA ASP A 31 2.15 45.50 -24.91
C ASP A 31 2.84 46.86 -25.05
N PRO A 32 4.11 47.01 -24.61
CA PRO A 32 5.21 47.12 -25.59
C PRO A 32 6.59 46.66 -25.03
N PRO A 33 7.72 46.93 -25.71
CA PRO A 33 8.24 46.28 -26.91
C PRO A 33 9.53 45.47 -26.61
N ALA A 34 9.95 44.70 -27.62
CA ALA A 34 11.23 44.00 -27.66
C ALA A 34 12.44 44.94 -27.53
N GLN A 35 13.44 44.54 -26.74
CA GLN A 35 14.86 44.81 -27.01
C GLN A 35 15.74 43.64 -26.56
N GLU A 36 16.56 43.19 -27.51
CA GLU A 36 17.65 42.22 -27.36
C GLU A 36 18.67 42.63 -26.30
N LYS A 37 19.20 41.65 -25.57
CA LYS A 37 20.63 41.62 -25.21
C LYS A 37 21.22 40.23 -25.40
N GLU A 38 22.36 40.26 -26.04
CA GLU A 38 23.19 39.16 -26.51
C GLU A 38 23.79 38.33 -25.37
N GLY A 39 23.95 37.04 -25.65
CA GLY A 39 25.22 36.35 -25.47
C GLY A 39 25.66 35.97 -24.05
N LYS A 40 25.43 34.71 -23.70
CA LYS A 40 26.51 33.81 -23.26
C LYS A 40 26.08 32.36 -23.40
N ALA A 41 26.84 31.65 -24.23
CA ALA A 41 26.70 30.23 -24.50
C ALA A 41 27.06 29.41 -23.25
N GLU A 42 26.10 28.66 -22.71
CA GLU A 42 26.37 27.55 -21.79
C GLU A 42 26.31 26.25 -22.58
N ALA A 43 27.42 25.50 -22.53
CA ALA A 43 27.60 24.24 -23.22
C ALA A 43 26.56 23.18 -22.80
N PRO A 44 26.07 22.32 -23.71
CA PRO A 44 25.19 21.23 -23.31
C PRO A 44 26.03 20.17 -22.57
N ARG A 45 25.91 20.11 -21.24
CA ARG A 45 26.36 18.94 -20.49
C ARG A 45 25.49 17.74 -20.86
N LYS A 46 26.01 16.98 -21.81
CA LYS A 46 25.54 15.66 -22.21
C LYS A 46 25.91 14.68 -21.10
N GLY A 47 24.95 14.41 -20.22
CA GLY A 47 24.95 13.24 -19.35
C GLY A 47 23.54 12.69 -19.35
N PRO A 48 23.31 11.41 -19.66
CA PRO A 48 21.99 10.82 -19.48
C PRO A 48 21.61 10.95 -18.01
N PRO A 49 20.42 11.48 -17.66
CA PRO A 49 20.00 11.46 -16.27
C PRO A 49 19.88 9.99 -15.87
N PHE A 50 20.76 9.58 -14.97
CA PHE A 50 20.68 8.34 -14.22
C PHE A 50 19.23 8.12 -13.76
N GLY A 51 18.64 7.01 -14.22
CA GLY A 51 17.48 6.33 -13.64
C GLY A 51 16.45 7.20 -12.93
N ARG A 52 15.68 7.98 -13.70
CA ARG A 52 14.40 8.53 -13.22
C ARG A 52 13.44 7.35 -13.04
N GLY A 53 13.34 6.86 -11.80
CA GLY A 53 12.48 5.72 -11.45
C GLY A 53 11.07 5.90 -12.01
N PHE A 54 10.68 4.98 -12.89
CA PHE A 54 9.31 4.80 -13.35
C PHE A 54 8.42 4.59 -12.12
N GLY A 55 7.69 5.62 -11.67
CA GLY A 55 6.66 5.46 -10.64
C GLY A 55 6.42 6.65 -9.70
N ARG A 56 7.36 7.60 -9.55
CA ARG A 56 7.19 8.69 -8.54
C ARG A 56 6.46 9.95 -9.00
N GLN A 57 6.29 10.21 -10.29
CA GLN A 57 6.01 11.58 -10.75
C GLN A 57 4.58 11.88 -11.21
N ASN A 58 3.73 10.87 -11.40
CA ASN A 58 2.38 11.09 -11.96
C ASN A 58 1.26 10.32 -11.23
N ASP A 59 1.50 9.77 -10.03
CA ASP A 59 0.46 9.09 -9.26
C ASP A 59 0.00 9.98 -8.08
N PRO A 60 -1.14 10.68 -8.19
CA PRO A 60 -1.62 11.57 -7.12
C PRO A 60 -1.93 10.82 -5.83
N LYS A 61 -2.34 9.54 -5.90
CA LYS A 61 -2.64 8.72 -4.71
C LYS A 61 -1.39 8.23 -3.98
N PHE A 62 -0.20 8.34 -4.59
CA PHE A 62 1.03 7.85 -3.97
C PHE A 62 1.29 8.48 -2.60
N GLN A 63 1.03 9.78 -2.47
CA GLN A 63 1.26 10.50 -1.22
C GLN A 63 0.24 10.12 -0.15
N GLU A 64 -1.05 10.03 -0.51
CA GLU A 64 -2.13 9.61 0.40
C GLU A 64 -1.86 8.20 0.96
N ASP A 65 -1.53 7.24 0.08
CA ASP A 65 -1.25 5.87 0.50
C ASP A 65 -0.02 5.76 1.40
N HIS A 66 0.97 6.63 1.16
CA HIS A 66 2.16 6.73 1.98
C HIS A 66 1.84 7.24 3.38
N GLU A 67 1.00 8.27 3.49
CA GLU A 67 0.58 8.85 4.77
C GLU A 67 -0.22 7.86 5.60
N VAL A 68 -1.18 7.14 4.99
CA VAL A 68 -1.94 6.08 5.65
C VAL A 68 -1.00 4.97 6.14
N PHE A 69 -0.05 4.53 5.30
CA PHE A 69 0.92 3.52 5.71
C PHE A 69 1.78 3.96 6.90
N PHE A 70 2.25 5.21 6.92
CA PHE A 70 3.03 5.75 8.03
C PHE A 70 2.22 5.82 9.32
N TYR A 71 0.98 6.29 9.23
CA TYR A 71 0.06 6.31 10.35
C TYR A 71 -0.11 4.91 10.97
N LEU A 72 -0.30 3.87 10.13
CA LEU A 72 -0.42 2.49 10.61
C LEU A 72 0.86 1.98 11.26
N LEU A 73 2.05 2.37 10.78
CA LEU A 73 3.32 2.02 11.42
C LEU A 73 3.50 2.70 12.78
N GLU A 74 3.07 3.95 12.93
CA GLU A 74 3.08 4.68 14.20
C GLU A 74 2.16 4.02 15.23
N HIS A 75 1.00 3.53 14.78
CA HIS A 75 -0.04 2.92 15.63
C HIS A 75 0.05 1.39 15.68
N ARG A 76 1.09 0.77 15.11
CA ARG A 76 1.22 -0.70 14.99
C ARG A 76 0.99 -1.50 16.28
N LYS A 77 1.20 -0.89 17.46
CA LYS A 77 1.02 -1.55 18.76
C LYS A 77 -0.45 -1.84 19.09
N SER A 78 -1.40 -1.12 18.49
CA SER A 78 -2.83 -1.40 18.61
C SER A 78 -3.35 -2.37 17.55
N ILE A 79 -2.52 -2.73 16.56
CA ILE A 79 -2.89 -3.63 15.46
C ILE A 79 -2.60 -5.07 15.86
N THR A 80 -3.61 -5.92 15.71
CA THR A 80 -3.48 -7.37 15.80
C THR A 80 -3.62 -7.96 14.41
N ARG A 81 -2.70 -8.86 14.05
CA ARG A 81 -2.75 -9.55 12.76
C ARG A 81 -2.57 -11.05 12.94
N THR A 82 -3.46 -11.83 12.34
CA THR A 82 -3.38 -13.28 12.27
C THR A 82 -3.22 -13.71 10.82
N VAL A 83 -2.31 -14.66 10.58
CA VAL A 83 -2.05 -15.24 9.25
C VAL A 83 -2.32 -16.73 9.31
N LYS A 84 -3.18 -17.19 8.40
CA LYS A 84 -3.42 -18.60 8.12
C LYS A 84 -2.87 -18.90 6.74
N LEU A 85 -1.86 -19.76 6.68
CA LEU A 85 -1.30 -20.23 5.41
C LEU A 85 -2.27 -21.23 4.77
N LEU A 86 -2.44 -21.12 3.46
CA LEU A 86 -3.19 -22.04 2.62
C LEU A 86 -2.23 -22.59 1.56
N ASP A 87 -2.49 -23.79 1.02
CA ASP A 87 -1.61 -24.38 -0.01
C ASP A 87 -1.49 -23.49 -1.26
N ASN A 88 -2.56 -22.77 -1.61
CA ASN A 88 -2.63 -21.87 -2.75
C ASN A 88 -2.57 -20.37 -2.38
N GLY A 89 -2.18 -20.02 -1.16
CA GLY A 89 -2.09 -18.62 -0.74
C GLY A 89 -2.23 -18.41 0.77
N ILE A 90 -3.05 -17.43 1.18
CA ILE A 90 -3.24 -17.04 2.58
C ILE A 90 -4.68 -16.62 2.86
N GLU A 91 -5.05 -16.70 4.14
CA GLU A 91 -6.15 -15.96 4.74
C GLU A 91 -5.59 -15.16 5.92
N THR A 92 -5.88 -13.86 5.98
CA THR A 92 -5.37 -12.98 7.03
C THR A 92 -6.49 -12.15 7.62
N VAL A 93 -6.36 -11.85 8.91
CA VAL A 93 -7.27 -10.96 9.63
C VAL A 93 -6.40 -9.92 10.30
N THR A 94 -6.63 -8.64 9.98
CA THR A 94 -5.91 -7.50 10.55
C THR A 94 -6.92 -6.55 11.17
N GLU A 95 -6.83 -6.37 12.48
CA GLU A 95 -7.83 -5.66 13.28
C GLU A 95 -7.19 -4.75 14.32
N SER A 96 -7.96 -3.77 14.80
CA SER A 96 -7.63 -2.91 15.92
C SER A 96 -8.91 -2.64 16.74
N LYS A 97 -8.74 -2.53 18.06
CA LYS A 97 -9.83 -2.06 18.95
C LYS A 97 -10.02 -0.56 18.90
N ASP A 98 -9.03 0.16 18.37
CA ASP A 98 -9.13 1.58 18.10
C ASP A 98 -9.87 1.77 16.76
N PRO A 99 -11.06 2.40 16.76
CA PRO A 99 -11.86 2.57 15.55
C PRO A 99 -11.18 3.43 14.48
N GLU A 100 -10.30 4.37 14.86
CA GLU A 100 -9.57 5.19 13.90
C GLU A 100 -8.51 4.35 13.16
N VAL A 101 -7.78 3.52 13.91
CA VAL A 101 -6.80 2.59 13.34
C VAL A 101 -7.49 1.51 12.50
N ALA A 102 -8.65 1.00 12.93
CA ALA A 102 -9.45 0.06 12.16
C ALA A 102 -9.88 0.64 10.80
N ALA A 103 -10.36 1.88 10.78
CA ALA A 103 -10.70 2.58 9.55
C ALA A 103 -9.47 2.78 8.64
N LYS A 104 -8.31 3.11 9.22
CA LYS A 104 -7.06 3.26 8.45
C LYS A 104 -6.55 1.93 7.89
N ILE A 105 -6.79 0.80 8.56
CA ILE A 105 -6.51 -0.53 8.02
C ILE A 105 -7.39 -0.78 6.79
N GLN A 106 -8.69 -0.49 6.88
CA GLN A 106 -9.64 -0.65 5.77
C GLN A 106 -9.25 0.22 4.56
N GLU A 107 -8.95 1.50 4.80
CA GLU A 107 -8.49 2.46 3.80
C GLU A 107 -7.21 1.97 3.09
N HIS A 108 -6.22 1.52 3.86
CA HIS A 108 -4.97 1.02 3.31
C HIS A 108 -5.17 -0.21 2.43
N VAL A 109 -5.93 -1.21 2.91
CA VAL A 109 -6.16 -2.45 2.16
C VAL A 109 -6.90 -2.16 0.85
N ALA A 110 -7.94 -1.32 0.90
CA ALA A 110 -8.68 -0.91 -0.30
C ALA A 110 -7.76 -0.21 -1.33
N ALA A 111 -6.89 0.70 -0.87
CA ALA A 111 -5.92 1.37 -1.74
C ALA A 111 -4.90 0.39 -2.36
N MET A 112 -4.41 -0.58 -1.59
CA MET A 112 -3.47 -1.59 -2.11
C MET A 112 -4.12 -2.49 -3.15
N TYR A 113 -5.40 -2.85 -2.98
CA TYR A 113 -6.16 -3.59 -3.99
C TYR A 113 -6.31 -2.77 -5.28
N ASP A 114 -6.71 -1.49 -5.18
CA ASP A 114 -6.80 -0.57 -6.33
C ASP A 114 -5.46 -0.51 -7.10
N ARG A 115 -4.34 -0.53 -6.38
CA ARG A 115 -3.00 -0.57 -6.99
C ARG A 115 -2.70 -1.87 -7.71
N VAL A 116 -3.05 -3.01 -7.13
CA VAL A 116 -2.83 -4.32 -7.74
C VAL A 116 -3.69 -4.48 -8.99
N GLU A 117 -4.97 -4.14 -8.90
CA GLU A 117 -5.94 -4.21 -10.01
C GLU A 117 -5.52 -3.31 -11.18
N ASN A 118 -5.10 -2.08 -10.89
CA ASN A 118 -4.70 -1.12 -11.92
C ASN A 118 -3.20 -1.17 -12.25
N ASN A 119 -2.46 -2.15 -11.72
CA ASN A 119 -1.03 -2.31 -11.89
C ASN A 119 -0.23 -1.00 -11.66
N LYS A 120 -0.49 -0.35 -10.51
CA LYS A 120 0.18 0.88 -10.04
C LYS A 120 1.19 0.53 -8.94
N PRO A 121 2.38 0.03 -9.32
CA PRO A 121 3.34 -0.51 -8.36
C PRO A 121 3.86 0.52 -7.37
N ILE A 122 4.07 0.05 -6.15
CA ILE A 122 4.75 0.77 -5.07
C ILE A 122 5.90 -0.05 -4.51
N HIS A 123 6.79 0.60 -3.76
CA HIS A 123 7.89 -0.05 -3.06
C HIS A 123 8.84 -0.89 -3.96
N MET A 124 9.00 -0.51 -5.23
CA MET A 124 9.73 -1.25 -6.28
C MET A 124 11.23 -1.45 -6.05
N ARG A 125 11.78 -0.86 -4.99
CA ARG A 125 13.14 -1.12 -4.51
C ARG A 125 13.25 -2.55 -3.96
N ASP A 126 12.21 -3.02 -3.29
CA ASP A 126 12.17 -4.35 -2.70
C ASP A 126 11.90 -5.42 -3.78
N PRO A 127 12.78 -6.43 -3.91
CA PRO A 127 12.60 -7.53 -4.86
C PRO A 127 11.24 -8.22 -4.74
N LEU A 128 10.73 -8.46 -3.52
CA LEU A 128 9.49 -9.20 -3.28
C LEU A 128 8.28 -8.46 -3.86
N PHE A 129 8.13 -7.18 -3.53
CA PHE A 129 7.04 -6.35 -4.04
C PHE A 129 7.11 -6.19 -5.55
N ARG A 130 8.32 -5.98 -6.10
CA ARG A 130 8.52 -5.90 -7.55
C ARG A 130 8.09 -7.18 -8.26
N GLU A 131 8.36 -8.35 -7.69
CA GLU A 131 7.98 -9.63 -8.29
C GLU A 131 6.47 -9.90 -8.16
N LEU A 132 5.83 -9.53 -7.05
CA LEU A 132 4.36 -9.56 -6.90
C LEU A 132 3.68 -8.71 -7.97
N PHE A 133 4.13 -7.45 -8.16
CA PHE A 133 3.56 -6.55 -9.17
C PHE A 133 3.76 -7.04 -10.62
N ARG A 134 4.72 -7.93 -10.88
CA ARG A 134 4.86 -8.59 -12.19
C ARG A 134 3.85 -9.71 -12.41
N ASN A 135 3.26 -10.24 -11.34
CA ASN A 135 2.39 -11.40 -11.36
C ASN A 135 0.94 -11.08 -10.93
N THR A 136 0.54 -9.81 -10.87
CA THR A 136 -0.82 -9.39 -10.42
C THR A 136 -1.96 -10.09 -11.16
N LYS A 137 -1.80 -10.38 -12.45
CA LYS A 137 -2.80 -11.08 -13.26
C LYS A 137 -3.09 -12.52 -12.84
N LYS A 138 -2.20 -13.11 -12.04
CA LYS A 138 -2.36 -14.48 -11.50
C LYS A 138 -2.90 -14.47 -10.07
N LEU A 139 -3.12 -13.29 -9.50
CA LEU A 139 -3.54 -13.12 -8.13
C LEU A 139 -5.06 -13.00 -8.06
N THR A 140 -5.68 -13.79 -7.19
CA THR A 140 -7.09 -13.63 -6.81
C THR A 140 -7.13 -13.09 -5.40
N MET A 141 -7.72 -11.91 -5.25
CA MET A 141 -7.80 -11.21 -3.96
C MET A 141 -9.26 -10.98 -3.58
N LYS A 142 -9.57 -11.18 -2.29
CA LYS A 142 -10.87 -10.86 -1.71
C LYS A 142 -10.67 -10.19 -0.36
N ALA A 143 -11.23 -8.99 -0.20
CA ALA A 143 -11.24 -8.27 1.07
C ALA A 143 -12.68 -8.21 1.60
N GLU A 144 -12.84 -8.47 2.90
CA GLU A 144 -14.09 -8.39 3.63
C GLU A 144 -13.86 -7.47 4.84
N GLU A 145 -14.58 -6.37 4.91
CA GLU A 145 -14.55 -5.51 6.08
C GLU A 145 -15.13 -6.25 7.29
N THR A 146 -14.52 -6.05 8.44
CA THR A 146 -14.99 -6.52 9.74
C THR A 146 -15.32 -5.31 10.62
N GLU A 147 -15.94 -5.53 11.78
CA GLU A 147 -16.20 -4.44 12.74
C GLU A 147 -14.91 -3.74 13.21
N HIS A 148 -13.77 -4.44 13.19
CA HIS A 148 -12.52 -3.97 13.78
C HIS A 148 -11.36 -3.86 12.78
N GLY A 149 -11.61 -4.03 11.47
CA GLY A 149 -10.56 -4.01 10.46
C GLY A 149 -10.96 -4.75 9.19
N VAL A 150 -10.10 -5.65 8.70
CA VAL A 150 -10.31 -6.37 7.44
C VAL A 150 -9.84 -7.82 7.51
N LYS A 151 -10.63 -8.70 6.90
CA LYS A 151 -10.23 -10.05 6.50
C LYS A 151 -9.85 -10.08 5.02
N VAL A 152 -8.64 -10.53 4.71
CA VAL A 152 -8.10 -10.61 3.35
C VAL A 152 -7.79 -12.07 3.01
N THR A 153 -8.29 -12.54 1.86
CA THR A 153 -7.93 -13.81 1.26
C THR A 153 -7.22 -13.54 -0.07
N GLU A 154 -5.98 -14.01 -0.20
CA GLU A 154 -5.17 -13.87 -1.41
C GLU A 154 -4.72 -15.25 -1.85
N THR A 155 -4.99 -15.60 -3.11
CA THR A 155 -4.73 -16.95 -3.65
C THR A 155 -4.22 -16.89 -5.10
N SER A 156 -3.59 -17.97 -5.55
CA SER A 156 -3.19 -18.15 -6.95
C SER A 156 -3.16 -19.64 -7.32
N ASP A 157 -3.50 -19.95 -8.57
CA ASP A 157 -3.32 -21.30 -9.14
C ASP A 157 -1.86 -21.55 -9.56
N ASP A 158 -1.04 -20.50 -9.64
CA ASP A 158 0.40 -20.64 -9.88
C ASP A 158 1.12 -20.89 -8.53
N PRO A 159 1.77 -22.05 -8.33
CA PRO A 159 2.36 -22.41 -7.04
C PRO A 159 3.49 -21.46 -6.62
N TYR A 160 4.20 -20.85 -7.58
CA TYR A 160 5.23 -19.86 -7.27
C TYR A 160 4.59 -18.55 -6.81
N VAL A 161 3.49 -18.13 -7.41
CA VAL A 161 2.75 -16.94 -6.97
C VAL A 161 2.09 -17.17 -5.61
N ALA A 162 1.54 -18.36 -5.35
CA ALA A 162 1.06 -18.73 -4.02
C ALA A 162 2.15 -18.57 -2.95
N LYS A 163 3.39 -19.03 -3.23
CA LYS A 163 4.55 -18.81 -2.34
C LYS A 163 4.91 -17.33 -2.18
N LEU A 164 4.84 -16.52 -3.25
CA LEU A 164 5.07 -15.07 -3.17
C LEU A 164 4.07 -14.38 -2.22
N ILE A 165 2.79 -14.78 -2.28
CA ILE A 165 1.74 -14.27 -1.38
C ILE A 165 2.06 -14.63 0.08
N GLN A 166 2.48 -15.87 0.33
CA GLN A 166 2.86 -16.31 1.68
C GLN A 166 4.04 -15.51 2.22
N TYR A 167 5.09 -15.31 1.42
CA TYR A 167 6.24 -14.46 1.78
C TYR A 167 5.82 -13.01 2.00
N HIS A 168 4.93 -12.48 1.17
CA HIS A 168 4.35 -11.16 1.37
C HIS A 168 3.67 -11.04 2.75
N ALA A 169 2.88 -12.05 3.12
CA ALA A 169 2.19 -12.07 4.42
C ALA A 169 3.17 -12.08 5.60
N GLU A 170 4.31 -12.76 5.49
CA GLU A 170 5.36 -12.71 6.50
C GLU A 170 5.95 -11.30 6.62
N VAL A 171 6.27 -10.66 5.50
CA VAL A 171 6.81 -9.30 5.46
C VAL A 171 5.85 -8.27 6.04
N VAL A 172 4.56 -8.36 5.73
CA VAL A 172 3.54 -7.49 6.36
C VAL A 172 3.50 -7.69 7.88
N SER A 173 3.70 -8.92 8.37
CA SER A 173 3.82 -9.19 9.81
C SER A 173 5.09 -8.55 10.40
N LEU A 174 6.19 -8.52 9.64
CA LEU A 174 7.43 -7.84 10.05
C LEU A 174 7.24 -6.32 10.15
N PHE A 175 6.47 -5.68 9.25
CA PHE A 175 6.11 -4.26 9.38
C PHE A 175 5.36 -3.98 10.68
N ILE A 176 4.39 -4.82 11.06
CA ILE A 176 3.66 -4.66 12.32
C ILE A 176 4.58 -4.89 13.53
N LYS A 177 5.52 -5.85 13.44
CA LYS A 177 6.44 -6.19 14.53
C LYS A 177 7.53 -5.14 14.73
N ASN A 178 8.15 -4.69 13.64
CA ASN A 178 9.40 -3.91 13.63
C ASN A 178 9.17 -2.42 13.29
N GLY A 179 8.01 -2.07 12.73
CA GLY A 179 7.66 -0.70 12.36
C GLY A 179 8.60 -0.10 11.31
N PHE A 180 8.97 1.16 11.50
CA PHE A 180 9.86 1.91 10.62
C PHE A 180 11.22 1.25 10.34
N SER A 181 11.72 0.40 11.25
CA SER A 181 12.99 -0.28 11.04
C SER A 181 12.95 -1.34 9.92
N GLU A 182 11.76 -1.77 9.50
CA GLU A 182 11.60 -2.71 8.38
C GLU A 182 11.62 -2.01 7.02
N MET A 183 11.18 -0.75 6.95
CA MET A 183 11.06 0.01 5.70
C MET A 183 12.30 0.08 4.80
N PRO A 184 13.53 0.25 5.32
CA PRO A 184 14.72 0.31 4.48
C PRO A 184 15.20 -1.08 4.03
N LYS A 185 14.61 -2.18 4.51
CA LYS A 185 15.06 -3.53 4.18
C LYS A 185 14.52 -4.00 2.83
N ASN A 186 15.20 -4.97 2.25
CA ASN A 186 14.71 -5.73 1.10
C ASN A 186 14.37 -7.13 1.61
N HIS A 187 13.40 -7.77 0.97
CA HIS A 187 12.99 -9.12 1.32
C HIS A 187 13.29 -10.07 0.17
N ASP A 188 13.75 -11.26 0.54
CA ASP A 188 14.11 -12.30 -0.42
C ASP A 188 12.87 -12.85 -1.12
N LEU A 189 13.08 -13.39 -2.32
CA LEU A 189 12.05 -14.12 -3.04
C LEU A 189 11.95 -15.55 -2.51
N PRO A 190 10.76 -16.17 -2.55
CA PRO A 190 10.65 -17.60 -2.36
C PRO A 190 11.47 -18.33 -3.43
N PRO A 191 12.02 -19.50 -3.11
CA PRO A 191 12.69 -20.30 -4.11
C PRO A 191 11.71 -20.72 -5.20
N LYS A 192 12.15 -20.66 -6.45
CA LYS A 192 11.41 -21.22 -7.58
C LYS A 192 11.55 -22.73 -7.52
N ASP A 193 10.52 -23.46 -7.95
CA ASP A 193 10.61 -24.93 -7.99
C ASP A 193 11.81 -25.35 -8.86
N GLY A 194 12.76 -26.07 -8.27
CA GLY A 194 14.06 -26.43 -8.87
C GLY A 194 15.27 -25.67 -8.31
N ASP A 195 15.06 -24.56 -7.61
CA ASP A 195 16.08 -23.84 -6.85
C ASP A 195 15.85 -24.11 -5.36
N GLU A 196 16.63 -24.99 -4.73
CA GLU A 196 16.53 -25.18 -3.27
C GLU A 196 16.88 -23.88 -2.53
N ALA A 197 16.10 -23.55 -1.47
CA ALA A 197 16.43 -22.45 -0.58
C ALA A 197 17.81 -22.68 0.03
N LYS A 198 18.79 -21.83 -0.28
CA LYS A 198 20.04 -21.82 0.48
C LYS A 198 19.73 -21.57 1.95
N PRO A 199 20.29 -22.36 2.89
CA PRO A 199 20.10 -22.14 4.32
C PRO A 199 20.47 -20.70 4.67
N LYS A 200 19.63 -20.03 5.47
CA LYS A 200 19.94 -18.72 6.05
C LYS A 200 21.11 -18.89 7.03
N GLU A 201 22.32 -18.71 6.54
CA GLU A 201 23.53 -18.59 7.36
C GLU A 201 23.46 -17.25 8.11
N GLY A 202 23.30 -17.29 9.44
CA GLY A 202 23.28 -16.08 10.27
C GLY A 202 22.44 -16.12 11.55
N ALA A 203 21.75 -17.21 11.89
CA ALA A 203 21.23 -17.40 13.24
C ALA A 203 22.35 -17.96 14.13
N GLU A 204 23.28 -17.07 14.51
CA GLU A 204 24.29 -17.35 15.52
C GLU A 204 23.58 -17.69 16.84
N ALA A 205 23.52 -18.98 17.14
CA ALA A 205 23.09 -19.47 18.43
C ALA A 205 24.12 -18.99 19.47
N GLN A 206 23.71 -18.04 20.30
CA GLN A 206 24.49 -17.70 21.49
C GLN A 206 24.65 -18.97 22.34
N PRO A 207 25.88 -19.39 22.68
CA PRO A 207 26.09 -20.50 23.58
C PRO A 207 25.60 -20.12 24.98
N LYS A 208 24.60 -20.85 25.47
CA LYS A 208 24.25 -20.87 26.88
C LYS A 208 25.25 -21.76 27.59
N ASP A 209 26.29 -21.17 28.18
CA ASP A 209 27.11 -21.84 29.18
C ASP A 209 27.70 -20.82 30.14
N SER A 210 27.19 -20.78 31.37
CA SER A 210 27.93 -20.58 32.63
C SER A 210 26.94 -20.39 33.79
N VAL A 211 26.42 -21.50 34.29
CA VAL A 211 26.08 -21.64 35.71
C VAL A 211 26.74 -22.93 36.17
N GLU A 212 27.88 -22.80 36.83
CA GLU A 212 28.35 -23.79 37.79
C GLU A 212 29.16 -23.08 38.87
N GLY A 213 28.92 -23.47 40.12
CA GLY A 213 29.19 -22.65 41.30
C GLY A 213 30.61 -22.72 41.85
N ARG A 214 30.95 -21.70 42.63
CA ARG A 214 31.47 -21.82 43.99
C ARG A 214 31.39 -20.49 44.71
#